data_AF-A0A947A4F1-F1
#
_entry.id   AF-A0A947A4F1-F1
#
_cell.length_a   1.000
_cell.length_b   1.000
_cell.length_c   1.000
_cell.angle_alpha   90.00
_cell.angle_beta   90.00
_cell.angle_gamma   90.00
#
_symmetry.space_group_name_H-M   'P 1'
#
loop_
_entity.id
_entity.type
_entity.pdbx_description
1 polymer ?
#
loop_
_entity_poly.entity_id
_entity_poly.type
_entity_poly.pdbx_seq_one_letter_code
_entity_poly.pdbx_strand_id
1 'polypeptide(L)'
;MKKTLTLTAVLLLSLAFYGYSQELRTIKGSITDGNAPLNDVLVLVRGGASSTFTDEEGKYEIQAETGDMLEYRYAGMKTYKVPVQDVTRFLNLIMVPDIQELQEVTVTSSRRKSQQQLAMEYRFNPKLINTYFGVIDAERAYGRVQMLSEDDINPIGLCILDVIRNRFTGVRTLGTCATGGSVVFRGVGSIGNPRVAIFDVDGQIFRDAPTWLDVTLIKRMALISSVAYTTRYGAIGSGGVIVINTVNGYQGDPTIKDLARLRNNYLEGPVLDENDLQAAQPEYLIALQNSNNQQEAQVIFDQYQSRYSASPYFYLDAYRYFYDQEGGRGFADDILRSRKELFTENAVLLKALAFIYQEQGRYKETLELFKDIFILRPHYSQSYMDLAVAYRDADKPARAAGIYARY
;
A
#
# COMPACT_ATOMS: atom_id res chain seq x y z
N MET A 1 5.02 -48.45 30.14
CA MET A 1 5.21 -47.81 28.82
C MET A 1 3.96 -47.09 28.30
N LYS A 2 2.75 -47.67 28.32
CA LYS A 2 1.54 -46.96 27.84
C LYS A 2 1.15 -45.72 28.68
N LYS A 3 1.28 -45.78 30.02
CA LYS A 3 0.95 -44.65 30.93
C LYS A 3 1.96 -43.48 30.85
N THR A 4 3.22 -43.77 30.53
CA THR A 4 4.25 -42.74 30.34
C THR A 4 4.11 -42.04 28.98
N LEU A 5 3.66 -42.76 27.95
CA LEU A 5 3.42 -42.21 26.61
C LEU A 5 2.21 -41.27 26.58
N THR A 6 1.16 -41.59 27.34
CA THR A 6 -0.02 -40.71 27.47
C THR A 6 0.29 -39.43 28.25
N LEU A 7 1.18 -39.50 29.25
CA LEU A 7 1.57 -38.32 30.03
C LEU A 7 2.41 -37.34 29.19
N THR A 8 3.32 -37.86 28.36
CA THR A 8 4.12 -37.04 27.44
C THR A 8 3.28 -36.40 26.33
N ALA A 9 2.24 -37.09 25.84
CA ALA A 9 1.34 -36.55 24.80
C ALA A 9 0.46 -35.40 25.34
N VAL A 10 0.00 -35.49 26.59
CA VAL A 10 -0.77 -34.40 27.25
C VAL A 10 0.13 -33.18 27.53
N LEU A 11 1.39 -33.41 27.91
CA LEU A 11 2.36 -32.32 28.11
C LEU A 11 2.69 -31.59 26.80
N LEU A 12 2.90 -32.32 25.69
CA LEU A 12 3.11 -31.74 24.36
C LEU A 12 1.89 -30.99 23.81
N LEU A 13 0.66 -31.43 24.14
CA LEU A 13 -0.56 -30.72 23.76
C LEU A 13 -0.75 -29.41 24.53
N SER A 14 -0.29 -29.35 25.79
CA SER A 14 -0.36 -28.11 26.62
C SER A 14 0.64 -27.03 26.17
N LEU A 15 1.75 -27.41 25.53
CA LEU A 15 2.72 -26.48 24.93
C LEU A 15 2.26 -25.89 23.59
N ALA A 16 1.27 -26.50 22.92
CA ALA A 16 0.68 -25.99 21.69
C ALA A 16 -0.42 -24.93 21.93
N PHE A 17 -0.78 -24.66 23.19
CA PHE A 17 -1.76 -23.65 23.61
C PHE A 17 -1.14 -22.35 24.11
N TYR A 18 0.17 -22.12 23.91
CA TYR A 18 0.68 -20.75 23.83
C TYR A 18 0.27 -20.17 22.48
N GLY A 19 -1.04 -19.92 22.33
CA GLY A 19 -1.57 -19.13 21.24
C GLY A 19 -0.83 -17.80 21.23
N TYR A 20 -0.50 -17.34 20.03
CA TYR A 20 -0.01 -15.99 19.76
C TYR A 20 -0.98 -14.98 20.41
N SER A 21 -0.69 -14.56 21.64
CA SER A 21 -1.41 -13.45 22.25
C SER A 21 -0.96 -12.21 21.50
N GLN A 22 -1.75 -11.80 20.50
CA GLN A 22 -1.60 -10.48 19.91
C GLN A 22 -1.79 -9.47 21.03
N GLU A 23 -0.81 -8.62 21.24
CA GLU A 23 -0.81 -7.69 22.36
C GLU A 23 -1.84 -6.59 22.08
N LEU A 24 -3.02 -6.72 22.69
CA LEU A 24 -4.09 -5.74 22.64
C LEU A 24 -3.59 -4.43 23.25
N ARG A 25 -3.66 -3.33 22.50
CA ARG A 25 -3.06 -2.06 22.91
C ARG A 25 -4.07 -0.94 22.91
N THR A 26 -3.94 -0.10 23.93
CA THR A 26 -4.69 1.15 24.04
C THR A 26 -4.02 2.23 23.20
N ILE A 27 -4.73 2.72 22.20
CA ILE A 27 -4.36 3.84 21.34
C ILE A 27 -5.21 5.03 21.75
N LYS A 28 -4.55 6.16 22.00
CA LYS A 28 -5.20 7.43 22.33
C LYS A 28 -4.99 8.41 21.18
N GLY A 29 -5.74 9.49 21.15
CA GLY A 29 -5.47 10.56 20.20
C GLY A 29 -6.49 11.68 20.28
N SER A 30 -6.26 12.71 19.47
CA SER A 30 -7.20 13.82 19.26
C SER A 30 -7.44 14.06 17.78
N ILE A 31 -8.69 14.36 17.41
CA ILE A 31 -9.11 14.63 16.03
C ILE A 31 -9.59 16.08 15.92
N THR A 32 -9.10 16.80 14.92
CA THR A 32 -9.48 18.19 14.64
C THR A 32 -9.81 18.38 13.15
N ASP A 33 -10.42 19.50 12.78
CA ASP A 33 -10.57 19.94 11.39
C ASP A 33 -9.43 20.88 10.92
N GLY A 34 -8.40 21.04 11.76
CA GLY A 34 -7.28 21.96 11.57
C GLY A 34 -7.43 23.26 12.38
N ASN A 35 -8.64 23.64 12.77
CA ASN A 35 -8.92 24.83 13.57
C ASN A 35 -9.58 24.50 14.93
N ALA A 36 -10.49 23.53 14.94
CA ALA A 36 -11.29 23.13 16.09
C ALA A 36 -11.27 21.60 16.29
N PRO A 37 -11.38 21.12 17.56
CA PRO A 37 -11.57 19.71 17.83
C PRO A 37 -12.90 19.21 17.25
N LEU A 38 -12.92 17.95 16.80
CA LEU A 38 -14.10 17.31 16.24
C LEU A 38 -14.70 16.31 17.24
N ASN A 39 -15.91 16.61 17.70
CA ASN A 39 -16.73 15.70 18.51
C ASN A 39 -17.46 14.67 17.60
N ASP A 40 -17.80 13.51 18.16
CA ASP A 40 -18.59 12.45 17.52
C ASP A 40 -17.95 11.85 16.24
N VAL A 41 -16.63 11.93 16.11
CA VAL A 41 -15.88 11.20 15.08
C VAL A 41 -15.86 9.73 15.45
N LEU A 42 -16.39 8.87 14.58
CA LEU A 42 -16.34 7.42 14.76
C LEU A 42 -14.94 6.90 14.47
N VAL A 43 -14.31 6.28 15.46
CA VAL A 43 -13.03 5.57 15.35
C VAL A 43 -13.29 4.08 15.52
N LEU A 44 -12.94 3.27 14.52
CA LEU A 44 -13.22 1.82 14.57
C LEU A 44 -12.06 0.98 14.03
N VAL A 45 -11.91 -0.24 14.54
CA VAL A 45 -11.02 -1.25 13.99
C VAL A 45 -11.70 -1.93 12.81
N ARG A 46 -11.13 -1.81 11.60
CA ARG A 46 -11.72 -2.33 10.37
C ARG A 46 -11.88 -3.85 10.43
N GLY A 47 -13.12 -4.33 10.34
CA GLY A 47 -13.45 -5.75 10.41
C GLY A 47 -13.50 -6.33 11.82
N GLY A 48 -13.13 -5.54 12.83
CA GLY A 48 -13.26 -5.87 14.25
C GLY A 48 -14.54 -5.31 14.86
N ALA A 49 -14.78 -5.67 16.13
CA ALA A 49 -15.92 -5.19 16.93
C ALA A 49 -15.60 -3.96 17.80
N SER A 50 -14.34 -3.51 17.83
CA SER A 50 -13.87 -2.38 18.64
C SER A 50 -14.15 -1.05 17.94
N SER A 51 -14.89 -0.16 18.59
CA SER A 51 -15.16 1.20 18.12
C SER A 51 -15.38 2.16 19.28
N THR A 52 -15.04 3.43 19.09
CA THR A 52 -15.31 4.53 20.01
C THR A 52 -15.68 5.79 19.23
N PHE A 53 -16.22 6.80 19.92
CA PHE A 53 -16.39 8.15 19.40
C PHE A 53 -15.41 9.10 20.08
N THR A 54 -15.06 10.21 19.41
CA THR A 54 -14.36 11.32 20.06
C THR A 54 -15.28 12.09 21.02
N ASP A 55 -14.72 12.66 22.07
CA ASP A 55 -15.42 13.52 23.02
C ASP A 55 -15.50 15.00 22.54
N GLU A 56 -16.05 15.89 23.38
CA GLU A 56 -16.17 17.33 23.12
C GLU A 56 -14.82 18.03 22.84
N GLU A 57 -13.72 17.48 23.36
CA GLU A 57 -12.36 17.97 23.14
C GLU A 57 -11.67 17.28 21.95
N GLY A 58 -12.41 16.44 21.22
CA GLY A 58 -11.93 15.68 20.07
C GLY A 58 -11.05 14.49 20.45
N LYS A 59 -10.97 14.11 21.73
CA LYS A 59 -10.10 13.02 22.21
C LYS A 59 -10.81 11.68 22.13
N TYR A 60 -10.04 10.62 21.92
CA TYR A 60 -10.55 9.25 21.91
C TYR A 60 -9.54 8.25 22.51
N GLU A 61 -10.04 7.08 22.87
CA GLU A 61 -9.27 5.94 23.34
C GLU A 61 -9.87 4.63 22.79
N ILE A 62 -9.06 3.84 22.09
CA ILE A 62 -9.51 2.60 21.45
C ILE A 62 -8.50 1.47 21.66
N GLN A 63 -8.99 0.25 21.83
CA GLN A 63 -8.16 -0.95 21.86
C GLN A 63 -8.04 -1.56 20.47
N ALA A 64 -6.80 -1.79 20.02
CA ALA A 64 -6.49 -2.42 18.73
C ALA A 64 -5.19 -3.23 18.81
N GLU A 65 -5.04 -4.20 17.90
CA GLU A 65 -3.87 -5.05 17.79
C GLU A 65 -2.87 -4.49 16.76
N THR A 66 -1.61 -4.93 16.82
CA THR A 66 -0.62 -4.54 15.81
C THR A 66 -0.98 -5.18 14.47
N GLY A 67 -1.05 -4.37 13.41
CA GLY A 67 -1.49 -4.81 12.08
C GLY A 67 -2.95 -4.50 11.78
N ASP A 68 -3.76 -4.15 12.78
CA ASP A 68 -5.12 -3.66 12.57
C ASP A 68 -5.13 -2.35 11.77
N MET A 69 -6.24 -2.10 11.08
CA MET A 69 -6.47 -0.82 10.39
C MET A 69 -7.53 -0.02 11.15
N LEU A 70 -7.14 1.12 11.72
CA LEU A 70 -8.09 2.08 12.27
C LEU A 70 -8.72 2.92 11.17
N GLU A 71 -10.03 3.03 11.20
CA GLU A 71 -10.82 3.83 10.27
C GLU A 71 -11.53 4.96 11.04
N TYR A 72 -11.37 6.19 10.54
CA TYR A 72 -11.92 7.41 11.13
C TYR A 72 -13.00 7.97 10.20
N ARG A 73 -14.23 8.09 10.69
CA ARG A 73 -15.39 8.47 9.90
C ARG A 73 -16.15 9.59 10.59
N TYR A 74 -16.42 10.65 9.85
CA TYR A 74 -17.25 11.76 10.30
C TYR A 74 -18.07 12.29 9.13
N ALA A 75 -19.30 12.70 9.39
CA ALA A 75 -20.21 13.13 8.35
C ALA A 75 -19.65 14.36 7.62
N GLY A 76 -19.55 14.29 6.30
CA GLY A 76 -19.01 15.38 5.48
C GLY A 76 -17.49 15.52 5.49
N MET A 77 -16.74 14.59 6.09
CA MET A 77 -15.27 14.55 6.07
C MET A 77 -14.73 13.31 5.35
N LYS A 78 -13.51 13.41 4.80
CA LYS A 78 -12.86 12.26 4.15
C LYS A 78 -12.61 11.15 5.17
N THR A 79 -12.81 9.90 4.77
CA THR A 79 -12.51 8.74 5.62
C THR A 79 -11.01 8.46 5.64
N TYR A 80 -10.41 8.46 6.82
CA TYR A 80 -8.99 8.13 7.00
C TYR A 80 -8.80 6.69 7.45
N LYS A 81 -7.72 6.07 6.98
CA LYS A 81 -7.35 4.69 7.30
C LYS A 81 -5.89 4.66 7.71
N VAL A 82 -5.63 4.30 8.97
CA VAL A 82 -4.28 4.30 9.55
C VAL A 82 -3.94 2.92 10.09
N PRO A 83 -2.85 2.28 9.65
CA PRO A 83 -2.41 1.01 10.22
C PRO A 83 -1.88 1.19 11.64
N VAL A 84 -2.27 0.28 12.53
CA VAL A 84 -1.71 0.16 13.88
C VAL A 84 -0.36 -0.53 13.79
N GLN A 85 0.68 0.15 14.27
CA GLN A 85 2.03 -0.39 14.39
C GLN A 85 2.34 -0.73 15.85
N ASP A 86 3.43 -1.44 16.04
CA ASP A 86 3.97 -1.80 17.36
C ASP A 86 4.52 -0.60 18.16
N VAL A 87 4.54 0.61 17.61
CA VAL A 87 4.86 1.85 18.35
C VAL A 87 3.67 2.79 18.46
N THR A 88 2.53 2.44 17.87
CA THR A 88 1.34 3.27 17.89
C THR A 88 0.79 3.35 19.32
N ARG A 89 0.82 4.56 19.88
CA ARG A 89 0.27 4.90 21.20
C ARG A 89 -0.63 6.12 21.11
N PHE A 90 -0.21 7.10 20.33
CA PHE A 90 -0.95 8.32 20.05
C PHE A 90 -1.14 8.47 18.53
N LEU A 91 -2.37 8.72 18.10
CA LEU A 91 -2.72 9.03 16.71
C LEU A 91 -3.60 10.27 16.67
N ASN A 92 -2.96 11.41 16.46
CA ASN A 92 -3.67 12.67 16.26
C ASN A 92 -3.92 12.88 14.76
N LEU A 93 -5.13 13.30 14.41
CA LEU A 93 -5.56 13.40 13.02
C LEU A 93 -6.20 14.77 12.76
N ILE A 94 -5.87 15.37 11.63
CA ILE A 94 -6.61 16.51 11.07
C ILE A 94 -7.47 15.95 9.93
N MET A 95 -8.79 15.99 10.09
CA MET A 95 -9.74 15.56 9.06
C MET A 95 -10.10 16.73 8.15
N VAL A 96 -9.96 16.54 6.84
CA VAL A 96 -10.46 17.51 5.86
C VAL A 96 -11.88 17.16 5.39
N PRO A 97 -12.69 18.20 5.08
CA PRO A 97 -13.97 18.05 4.41
C PRO A 97 -13.91 17.16 3.18
N ASP A 98 -14.86 16.24 3.06
CA ASP A 98 -15.13 15.50 1.83
C ASP A 98 -15.97 16.39 0.90
N ILE A 99 -15.33 17.45 0.42
CA ILE A 99 -15.89 18.26 -0.65
C ILE A 99 -15.86 17.37 -1.88
N GLN A 100 -17.01 16.76 -2.16
CA GLN A 100 -17.29 16.23 -3.49
C GLN A 100 -17.34 17.44 -4.43
N GLU A 101 -16.17 17.86 -4.91
CA GLU A 101 -16.13 18.58 -6.17
C GLU A 101 -16.81 17.65 -7.17
N LEU A 102 -18.01 18.03 -7.60
CA LEU A 102 -18.55 17.52 -8.84
C LEU A 102 -17.44 17.74 -9.84
N GLN A 103 -16.82 16.64 -10.32
CA GLN A 103 -15.85 16.73 -11.39
C GLN A 103 -16.50 17.60 -12.45
N GLU A 104 -15.97 18.80 -12.64
CA GLU A 104 -16.36 19.61 -13.76
C GLU A 104 -16.10 18.70 -14.95
N VAL A 105 -17.17 18.34 -15.65
CA VAL A 105 -17.05 17.59 -16.90
C VAL A 105 -16.51 18.59 -17.91
N THR A 106 -15.25 18.98 -17.76
CA THR A 106 -14.50 19.46 -18.88
C THR A 106 -14.49 18.27 -19.83
N VAL A 107 -15.17 18.45 -20.95
CA VAL A 107 -14.91 17.66 -22.15
C VAL A 107 -13.48 18.00 -22.53
N THR A 108 -12.51 17.44 -21.80
CA THR A 108 -11.18 17.25 -22.31
C THR A 108 -11.42 16.38 -23.51
N SER A 109 -11.23 16.95 -24.70
CA SER A 109 -11.17 16.21 -25.95
C SER A 109 -10.35 14.96 -25.66
N SER A 110 -10.98 13.80 -25.56
CA SER A 110 -10.30 12.60 -25.09
C SER A 110 -9.23 12.29 -26.12
N ARG A 111 -7.98 12.67 -25.83
CA ARG A 111 -6.86 12.24 -26.64
C ARG A 111 -6.81 10.74 -26.42
N ARG A 112 -7.21 9.97 -27.45
CA ARG A 112 -7.14 8.51 -27.41
C ARG A 112 -5.75 8.13 -26.90
N LYS A 113 -5.70 7.38 -25.80
CA LYS A 113 -4.43 6.90 -25.23
C LYS A 113 -3.70 6.12 -26.30
N SER A 114 -2.39 6.31 -26.40
CA SER A 114 -1.57 5.51 -27.31
C SER A 114 -1.56 4.05 -26.86
N GLN A 115 -1.22 3.13 -27.76
CA GLN A 115 -1.07 1.71 -27.42
C GLN A 115 -0.02 1.49 -26.32
N GLN A 116 1.05 2.29 -26.32
CA GLN A 116 2.06 2.26 -25.27
C GLN A 116 1.47 2.67 -23.91
N GLN A 117 0.64 3.72 -23.86
CA GLN A 117 -0.03 4.14 -22.63
C GLN A 117 -0.98 3.06 -22.09
N LEU A 118 -1.78 2.46 -22.96
CA LEU A 118 -2.68 1.38 -22.57
C LEU A 118 -1.92 0.12 -22.12
N ALA A 119 -0.81 -0.20 -22.77
CA ALA A 119 0.06 -1.31 -22.36
C ALA A 119 0.66 -1.10 -20.96
N MET A 120 1.02 0.13 -20.60
CA MET A 120 1.52 0.45 -19.25
C MET A 120 0.44 0.27 -18.17
N GLU A 121 -0.80 0.64 -18.48
CA GLU A 121 -1.93 0.55 -17.54
C GLU A 121 -2.52 -0.87 -17.44
N TYR A 122 -2.26 -1.74 -18.43
CA TYR A 122 -2.90 -3.04 -18.60
C TYR A 122 -2.89 -3.91 -17.33
N ARG A 123 -1.77 -3.92 -16.59
CA ARG A 123 -1.62 -4.72 -15.36
C ARG A 123 -2.54 -4.27 -14.24
N PHE A 124 -2.80 -2.97 -14.14
CA PHE A 124 -3.49 -2.36 -13.00
C PHE A 124 -4.94 -2.03 -13.29
N ASN A 125 -5.29 -1.84 -14.55
CA ASN A 125 -6.65 -1.53 -14.96
C ASN A 125 -7.37 -2.79 -15.46
N PRO A 126 -8.31 -3.37 -14.68
CA PRO A 126 -9.04 -4.58 -15.08
C PRO A 126 -9.99 -4.34 -16.27
N LYS A 127 -10.24 -3.09 -16.65
CA LYS A 127 -11.09 -2.69 -17.79
C LYS A 127 -10.36 -2.71 -19.12
N LEU A 128 -9.05 -2.96 -19.13
CA LEU A 128 -8.26 -3.13 -20.35
C LEU A 128 -8.22 -4.60 -20.78
N ILE A 129 -8.38 -4.87 -22.07
CA ILE A 129 -8.23 -6.21 -22.66
C ILE A 129 -7.22 -6.16 -23.79
N ASN A 130 -6.28 -7.11 -23.79
CA ASN A 130 -5.25 -7.22 -24.80
C ASN A 130 -5.72 -8.16 -25.90
N THR A 131 -5.87 -7.62 -27.11
CA THR A 131 -6.30 -8.35 -28.29
C THR A 131 -5.11 -8.61 -29.22
N TYR A 132 -5.27 -9.46 -30.23
CA TYR A 132 -4.27 -9.63 -31.29
C TYR A 132 -3.84 -8.31 -31.95
N PHE A 133 -4.72 -7.30 -31.96
CA PHE A 133 -4.46 -5.99 -32.57
C PHE A 133 -4.10 -4.88 -31.56
N GLY A 134 -3.75 -5.26 -30.34
CA GLY A 134 -3.37 -4.36 -29.25
C GLY A 134 -4.41 -4.23 -28.14
N VAL A 135 -4.08 -3.39 -27.16
CA VAL A 135 -4.89 -3.17 -25.96
C VAL A 135 -6.04 -2.23 -26.26
N ILE A 136 -7.23 -2.60 -25.80
CA ILE A 136 -8.43 -1.76 -25.86
C ILE A 136 -8.99 -1.52 -24.46
N ASP A 137 -9.56 -0.33 -24.26
CA ASP A 137 -10.31 0.02 -23.07
C ASP A 137 -11.79 -0.34 -23.30
N ALA A 138 -12.29 -1.32 -22.55
CA ALA A 138 -13.65 -1.83 -22.72
C ALA A 138 -14.73 -0.81 -22.35
N GLU A 139 -14.47 0.11 -21.43
CA GLU A 139 -15.44 1.13 -21.01
C GLU A 139 -15.54 2.27 -22.01
N ARG A 140 -14.43 2.57 -22.69
CA ARG A 140 -14.37 3.59 -23.76
C ARG A 140 -14.54 3.00 -25.16
N ALA A 141 -14.77 1.70 -25.25
CA ALA A 141 -14.90 1.01 -26.53
C ALA A 141 -16.17 1.46 -27.26
N TYR A 142 -16.07 1.62 -28.58
CA TYR A 142 -17.24 1.89 -29.39
C TYR A 142 -18.12 0.62 -29.53
N GLY A 143 -19.32 0.66 -28.96
CA GLY A 143 -20.29 -0.44 -29.03
C GLY A 143 -20.18 -1.43 -27.86
N ARG A 144 -20.79 -2.60 -27.99
CA ARG A 144 -20.94 -3.54 -26.89
C ARG A 144 -19.68 -4.39 -26.67
N VAL A 145 -18.99 -4.12 -25.56
CA VAL A 145 -17.92 -4.96 -24.98
C VAL A 145 -18.34 -5.33 -23.56
N GLN A 146 -18.50 -6.62 -23.29
CA GLN A 146 -18.80 -7.13 -21.94
C GLN A 146 -17.55 -7.83 -21.40
N MET A 147 -17.14 -7.51 -20.18
CA MET A 147 -15.90 -8.02 -19.57
C MET A 147 -16.17 -8.80 -18.30
N LEU A 148 -15.30 -9.76 -18.01
CA LEU A 148 -15.15 -10.39 -16.69
C LEU A 148 -13.69 -10.30 -16.29
N SER A 149 -13.43 -9.78 -15.09
CA SER A 149 -12.11 -9.87 -14.46
C SER A 149 -11.95 -11.18 -13.67
N GLU A 150 -10.73 -11.47 -13.25
CA GLU A 150 -10.39 -12.64 -12.43
C GLU A 150 -11.36 -12.87 -11.25
N ASP A 151 -11.68 -11.80 -10.51
CA ASP A 151 -12.58 -11.87 -9.36
C ASP A 151 -14.01 -12.29 -9.73
N ASP A 152 -14.44 -12.04 -10.97
CA ASP A 152 -15.77 -12.41 -11.45
C ASP A 152 -15.80 -13.83 -12.02
N ILE A 153 -14.64 -14.42 -12.34
CA ILE A 153 -14.54 -15.74 -12.96
C ILE A 153 -14.61 -16.79 -11.85
N ASN A 154 -15.72 -17.52 -11.79
CA ASN A 154 -15.88 -18.58 -10.81
C ASN A 154 -15.07 -19.83 -11.23
N PRO A 155 -14.12 -20.31 -10.41
CA PRO A 155 -13.28 -21.46 -10.74
C PRO A 155 -14.03 -22.81 -10.77
N ILE A 156 -15.32 -22.85 -10.39
CA ILE A 156 -16.14 -24.07 -10.42
C ILE A 156 -16.49 -24.49 -11.87
N GLY A 157 -16.35 -23.60 -12.87
CA GLY A 157 -16.60 -23.95 -14.27
C GLY A 157 -15.59 -24.96 -14.80
N LEU A 158 -16.07 -26.04 -15.44
CA LEU A 158 -15.19 -27.08 -16.02
C LEU A 158 -14.40 -26.59 -17.24
N CYS A 159 -14.91 -25.60 -17.95
CA CYS A 159 -14.24 -24.96 -19.08
C CYS A 159 -14.85 -23.59 -19.40
N ILE A 160 -14.28 -22.90 -20.39
CA ILE A 160 -14.71 -21.57 -20.84
C ILE A 160 -16.20 -21.46 -21.23
N LEU A 161 -16.79 -22.52 -21.79
CA LEU A 161 -18.21 -22.52 -22.19
C LEU A 161 -19.14 -22.42 -20.98
N ASP A 162 -18.77 -23.01 -19.85
CA ASP A 162 -19.54 -22.96 -18.61
C ASP A 162 -19.41 -21.59 -17.94
N VAL A 163 -18.23 -20.97 -18.01
CA VAL A 163 -18.01 -19.59 -17.52
C VAL A 163 -18.91 -18.60 -18.25
N ILE A 164 -19.08 -18.74 -19.57
CA ILE A 164 -19.91 -17.83 -20.37
C ILE A 164 -21.41 -18.09 -20.18
N ARG A 165 -21.81 -19.34 -19.88
CA ARG A 165 -23.21 -19.76 -19.90
C ARG A 165 -24.05 -18.93 -18.92
N ASN A 166 -25.10 -18.30 -19.44
CA ASN A 166 -26.06 -17.48 -18.69
C ASN A 166 -25.46 -16.27 -17.94
N ARG A 167 -24.19 -15.90 -18.20
CA ARG A 167 -23.56 -14.72 -17.57
C ARG A 167 -23.67 -13.44 -18.38
N PHE A 168 -23.76 -13.57 -19.69
CA PHE A 168 -23.76 -12.43 -20.60
C PHE A 168 -25.11 -12.27 -21.29
N THR A 169 -25.58 -11.03 -21.33
CA THR A 169 -26.82 -10.70 -22.02
C THR A 169 -26.65 -10.86 -23.52
N GLY A 170 -27.62 -11.55 -24.15
CA GLY A 170 -27.59 -11.76 -25.59
C GLY A 170 -26.45 -12.67 -26.07
N VAL A 171 -25.97 -13.59 -25.23
CA VAL A 171 -24.98 -14.61 -25.59
C VAL A 171 -25.57 -15.99 -25.32
N ARG A 172 -25.33 -16.95 -26.23
CA ARG A 172 -25.69 -18.36 -26.03
C ARG A 172 -24.47 -19.23 -26.29
N THR A 173 -24.29 -20.25 -25.45
CA THR A 173 -23.28 -21.28 -25.64
C THR A 173 -23.92 -22.50 -26.31
N LEU A 174 -23.23 -23.09 -27.27
CA LEU A 174 -23.62 -24.32 -27.98
C LEU A 174 -22.60 -25.40 -27.63
N GLY A 175 -23.06 -26.63 -27.40
CA GLY A 175 -22.19 -27.74 -26.99
C GLY A 175 -21.88 -27.77 -25.49
N THR A 176 -20.88 -28.57 -25.13
CA THR A 176 -20.52 -28.86 -23.73
C THR A 176 -19.00 -28.86 -23.55
N CYS A 177 -18.52 -28.81 -22.31
CA CYS A 177 -17.07 -28.92 -22.04
C CYS A 177 -16.50 -30.29 -22.46
N ALA A 178 -17.31 -31.35 -22.49
CA ALA A 178 -16.86 -32.70 -22.86
C ALA A 178 -16.75 -32.90 -24.38
N THR A 179 -17.67 -32.30 -25.16
CA THR A 179 -17.77 -32.51 -26.62
C THR A 179 -17.20 -31.35 -27.43
N GLY A 180 -16.71 -30.30 -26.75
CA GLY A 180 -16.44 -29.02 -27.39
C GLY A 180 -17.72 -28.27 -27.77
N GLY A 181 -17.54 -27.06 -28.29
CA GLY A 181 -18.65 -26.19 -28.61
C GLY A 181 -18.23 -24.81 -29.10
N SER A 182 -19.23 -23.95 -29.28
CA SER A 182 -19.07 -22.60 -29.81
C SER A 182 -19.96 -21.61 -29.07
N VAL A 183 -19.71 -20.32 -29.26
CA VAL A 183 -20.53 -19.25 -28.66
C VAL A 183 -21.15 -18.43 -29.77
N VAL A 184 -22.42 -18.06 -29.60
CA VAL A 184 -23.17 -17.24 -30.57
C VAL A 184 -23.76 -16.03 -29.85
N PHE A 185 -23.61 -14.85 -30.44
CA PHE A 185 -24.28 -13.65 -29.97
C PHE A 185 -25.69 -13.57 -30.57
N ARG A 186 -26.70 -13.15 -29.79
CA ARG A 186 -28.05 -12.92 -30.30
C ARG A 186 -28.03 -11.77 -31.30
N GLY A 187 -28.73 -11.94 -32.43
CA GLY A 187 -28.84 -10.95 -33.49
C GLY A 187 -27.79 -11.06 -34.60
N VAL A 188 -26.84 -11.99 -34.53
CA VAL A 188 -25.87 -12.26 -35.60
C VAL A 188 -26.10 -13.65 -36.22
N GLY A 189 -26.63 -13.67 -37.45
CA GLY A 189 -26.82 -14.89 -38.24
C GLY A 189 -28.27 -15.18 -38.63
N SER A 190 -28.46 -16.27 -39.39
CA SER A 190 -29.78 -16.78 -39.80
C SER A 190 -30.18 -17.96 -38.91
N ILE A 191 -31.49 -18.20 -38.75
CA ILE A 191 -32.05 -19.31 -37.95
C ILE A 191 -31.46 -20.67 -38.35
N GLY A 192 -31.09 -20.85 -39.63
CA GLY A 192 -30.48 -22.09 -40.15
C GLY A 192 -28.95 -22.11 -40.24
N ASN A 193 -28.27 -20.97 -40.03
CA ASN A 193 -26.80 -20.90 -40.08
C ASN A 193 -26.30 -19.80 -39.13
N PRO A 194 -26.21 -20.09 -37.82
CA PRO A 194 -25.78 -19.11 -36.83
C PRO A 194 -24.30 -18.79 -37.01
N ARG A 195 -23.94 -17.50 -36.97
CA ARG A 195 -22.54 -17.09 -37.03
C ARG A 195 -21.91 -17.26 -35.66
N VAL A 196 -20.95 -18.17 -35.55
CA VAL A 196 -20.21 -18.43 -34.31
C VAL A 196 -19.12 -17.39 -34.08
N ALA A 197 -18.88 -17.08 -32.81
CA ALA A 197 -17.79 -16.23 -32.39
C ALA A 197 -16.45 -16.99 -32.43
N ILE A 198 -15.38 -16.25 -32.73
CA ILE A 198 -14.00 -16.74 -32.59
C ILE A 198 -13.45 -16.41 -31.21
N PHE A 199 -12.39 -17.10 -30.82
CA PHE A 199 -11.67 -16.90 -29.57
C PHE A 199 -10.28 -16.35 -29.86
N ASP A 200 -9.90 -15.28 -29.20
CA ASP A 200 -8.55 -14.72 -29.21
C ASP A 200 -7.93 -14.98 -27.84
N VAL A 201 -7.02 -15.95 -27.73
CA VAL A 201 -6.34 -16.30 -26.49
C VAL A 201 -4.91 -15.76 -26.55
N ASP A 202 -4.66 -14.66 -25.83
CA ASP A 202 -3.36 -13.97 -25.80
C ASP A 202 -2.77 -13.67 -27.20
N GLY A 203 -3.61 -13.34 -28.17
CA GLY A 203 -3.23 -13.06 -29.56
C GLY A 203 -3.36 -14.25 -30.50
N GLN A 204 -3.69 -15.45 -30.01
CA GLN A 204 -3.89 -16.62 -30.87
C GLN A 204 -5.37 -16.83 -31.17
N ILE A 205 -5.71 -16.93 -32.45
CA ILE A 205 -7.11 -17.01 -32.90
C ILE A 205 -7.55 -18.47 -33.09
N PHE A 206 -8.62 -18.84 -32.40
CA PHE A 206 -9.29 -20.15 -32.49
C PHE A 206 -10.74 -19.97 -32.97
N ARG A 207 -11.23 -20.92 -33.77
CA ARG A 207 -12.62 -20.92 -34.24
C ARG A 207 -13.56 -21.64 -33.27
N ASP A 208 -13.04 -22.63 -32.56
CA ASP A 208 -13.76 -23.39 -31.56
C ASP A 208 -13.38 -22.94 -30.15
N ALA A 209 -14.24 -23.23 -29.18
CA ALA A 209 -13.96 -22.88 -27.80
C ALA A 209 -12.72 -23.63 -27.28
N PRO A 210 -11.74 -22.93 -26.66
CA PRO A 210 -10.54 -23.56 -26.11
C PRO A 210 -10.87 -24.30 -24.81
N THR A 211 -11.48 -25.49 -24.93
CA THR A 211 -11.84 -26.33 -23.77
C THR A 211 -10.63 -26.91 -23.05
N TRP A 212 -9.45 -26.84 -23.68
CA TRP A 212 -8.16 -27.18 -23.08
C TRP A 212 -7.64 -26.12 -22.10
N LEU A 213 -8.19 -24.91 -22.12
CA LEU A 213 -7.76 -23.83 -21.23
C LEU A 213 -8.44 -23.97 -19.88
N ASP A 214 -7.64 -24.15 -18.83
CA ASP A 214 -8.10 -24.16 -17.44
C ASP A 214 -8.65 -22.77 -17.06
N VAL A 215 -9.83 -22.75 -16.43
CA VAL A 215 -10.53 -21.52 -16.02
C VAL A 215 -9.71 -20.73 -15.00
N THR A 216 -8.93 -21.40 -14.14
CA THR A 216 -8.06 -20.77 -13.15
C THR A 216 -6.91 -19.99 -13.78
N LEU A 217 -6.55 -20.27 -15.03
CA LEU A 217 -5.51 -19.57 -15.75
C LEU A 217 -6.03 -18.31 -16.46
N ILE A 218 -7.33 -18.02 -16.38
CA ILE A 218 -7.93 -16.86 -17.04
C ILE A 218 -7.86 -15.65 -16.12
N LYS A 219 -7.09 -14.64 -16.53
CA LYS A 219 -6.97 -13.37 -15.80
C LYS A 219 -8.17 -12.45 -16.07
N ARG A 220 -8.64 -12.43 -17.31
CA ARG A 220 -9.80 -11.64 -17.74
C ARG A 220 -10.26 -12.09 -19.12
N MET A 221 -11.53 -11.83 -19.43
CA MET A 221 -12.07 -12.08 -20.76
C MET A 221 -13.04 -10.98 -21.21
N ALA A 222 -13.09 -10.72 -22.51
CA ALA A 222 -13.98 -9.77 -23.14
C ALA A 222 -14.81 -10.43 -24.25
N LEU A 223 -16.12 -10.22 -24.22
CA LEU A 223 -17.04 -10.62 -25.28
C LEU A 223 -17.39 -9.38 -26.11
N ILE A 224 -16.94 -9.38 -27.36
CA ILE A 224 -16.99 -8.25 -28.27
C ILE A 224 -17.91 -8.59 -29.44
N SER A 225 -19.06 -7.93 -29.51
CA SER A 225 -19.98 -8.04 -30.66
C SER A 225 -20.02 -6.79 -31.53
N SER A 226 -19.22 -5.77 -31.21
CA SER A 226 -19.21 -4.51 -31.94
C SER A 226 -18.45 -4.62 -33.27
N VAL A 227 -19.10 -4.19 -34.35
CA VAL A 227 -18.53 -4.18 -35.71
C VAL A 227 -17.23 -3.38 -35.80
N ALA A 228 -17.06 -2.34 -34.97
CA ALA A 228 -15.84 -1.53 -34.95
C ALA A 228 -14.58 -2.32 -34.55
N TYR A 229 -14.74 -3.43 -33.82
CA TYR A 229 -13.64 -4.27 -33.36
C TYR A 229 -13.61 -5.62 -34.08
N THR A 230 -14.77 -6.21 -34.34
CA THR A 230 -14.85 -7.53 -34.98
C THR A 230 -14.40 -7.51 -36.44
N THR A 231 -14.56 -6.38 -37.15
CA THR A 231 -14.08 -6.20 -38.54
C THR A 231 -12.56 -6.30 -38.66
N ARG A 232 -11.80 -6.01 -37.59
CA ARG A 232 -10.33 -6.17 -37.59
C ARG A 232 -9.94 -7.65 -37.77
N TYR A 233 -10.77 -8.57 -37.28
CA TYR A 233 -10.62 -10.02 -37.47
C TYR A 233 -11.15 -10.50 -38.82
N GLY A 234 -11.64 -9.61 -39.70
CA GLY A 234 -12.17 -9.96 -41.00
C GLY A 234 -13.45 -10.81 -40.94
N ALA A 235 -13.68 -11.60 -41.99
CA ALA A 235 -14.91 -12.39 -42.14
C ALA A 235 -15.13 -13.40 -41.01
N ILE A 236 -14.05 -13.94 -40.42
CA ILE A 236 -14.13 -14.91 -39.33
C ILE A 236 -14.64 -14.28 -38.02
N GLY A 237 -14.43 -12.97 -37.81
CA GLY A 237 -14.97 -12.25 -36.65
C GLY A 237 -16.44 -11.86 -36.78
N SER A 238 -17.11 -12.17 -37.91
CA SER A 238 -18.48 -11.72 -38.18
C SER A 238 -19.54 -12.23 -37.20
N GLY A 239 -19.26 -13.33 -36.47
CA GLY A 239 -20.10 -13.84 -35.39
C GLY A 239 -19.80 -13.26 -34.02
N GLY A 240 -18.80 -12.38 -33.89
CA GLY A 240 -18.29 -11.87 -32.62
C GLY A 240 -16.90 -12.42 -32.28
N VAL A 241 -16.25 -11.81 -31.29
CA VAL A 241 -14.90 -12.18 -30.84
C VAL A 241 -14.92 -12.28 -29.31
N ILE A 242 -14.32 -13.34 -28.78
CA ILE A 242 -14.15 -13.57 -27.35
C ILE A 242 -12.66 -13.54 -27.07
N VAL A 243 -12.20 -12.46 -26.45
CA VAL A 243 -10.80 -12.28 -26.10
C VAL A 243 -10.56 -12.82 -24.69
N ILE A 244 -9.53 -13.62 -24.51
CA ILE A 244 -9.14 -14.24 -23.25
C ILE A 244 -7.68 -13.88 -23.01
N ASN A 245 -7.40 -13.26 -21.86
CA ASN A 245 -6.04 -13.06 -21.41
C ASN A 245 -5.74 -13.96 -20.21
N THR A 246 -4.64 -14.69 -20.28
CA THR A 246 -4.25 -15.61 -19.23
C THR A 246 -3.39 -14.93 -18.16
N VAL A 247 -3.30 -15.53 -16.97
CA VAL A 247 -2.46 -15.04 -15.86
C VAL A 247 -0.99 -14.97 -16.28
N ASN A 248 -0.54 -15.91 -17.12
CA ASN A 248 0.83 -15.97 -17.64
C ASN A 248 0.99 -15.30 -19.02
N GLY A 249 -0.08 -14.73 -19.55
CA GLY A 249 -0.13 -14.06 -20.85
C GLY A 249 0.58 -12.71 -20.84
N TYR A 250 0.25 -11.84 -21.80
CA TYR A 250 0.88 -10.52 -21.95
C TYR A 250 0.87 -9.71 -20.63
N GLN A 251 2.03 -9.55 -20.00
CA GLN A 251 2.19 -8.85 -18.71
C GLN A 251 2.37 -7.33 -18.87
N GLY A 252 2.21 -6.76 -20.06
CA GLY A 252 2.62 -5.38 -20.35
C GLY A 252 4.14 -5.25 -20.49
N ASP A 253 4.62 -4.04 -20.79
CA ASP A 253 6.05 -3.75 -20.86
C ASP A 253 6.70 -3.89 -19.46
N PRO A 254 7.67 -4.82 -19.26
CA PRO A 254 8.31 -5.02 -17.97
C PRO A 254 9.24 -3.86 -17.57
N THR A 255 9.54 -2.93 -18.49
CA THR A 255 10.52 -1.85 -18.29
C THR A 255 9.94 -0.56 -17.71
N ILE A 256 8.72 -0.58 -17.15
CA ILE A 256 8.12 0.61 -16.51
C ILE A 256 8.99 1.04 -15.32
N LYS A 257 9.85 2.05 -15.56
CA LYS A 257 10.79 2.63 -14.59
C LYS A 257 10.12 3.54 -13.56
N ASP A 258 8.87 3.91 -13.76
CA ASP A 258 8.18 4.87 -12.90
C ASP A 258 6.71 4.47 -12.68
N LEU A 259 6.51 3.58 -11.70
CA LEU A 259 5.19 3.16 -11.22
C LEU A 259 4.45 4.30 -10.49
N ALA A 260 5.13 5.39 -10.12
CA ALA A 260 4.52 6.49 -9.37
C ALA A 260 3.62 7.37 -10.27
N ARG A 261 3.90 7.47 -11.58
CA ARG A 261 3.04 8.16 -12.55
C ARG A 261 1.74 7.42 -12.91
N LEU A 262 1.62 6.14 -12.55
CA LEU A 262 0.47 5.28 -12.89
C LEU A 262 -0.56 5.18 -11.77
N ARG A 263 -0.19 5.53 -10.54
CA ARG A 263 -1.15 5.73 -9.45
C ARG A 263 -1.59 7.18 -9.56
N ASN A 264 -2.86 7.49 -9.29
CA ASN A 264 -3.41 8.85 -9.25
C ASN A 264 -2.78 9.68 -8.12
N ASN A 265 -1.46 9.80 -8.11
CA ASN A 265 -0.66 10.51 -7.13
C ASN A 265 -0.47 11.94 -7.65
N TYR A 266 -1.59 12.59 -7.91
CA TYR A 266 -1.62 14.00 -8.22
C TYR A 266 -1.45 14.73 -6.89
N LEU A 267 -0.53 15.68 -6.86
CA LEU A 267 -0.42 16.59 -5.75
C LEU A 267 -1.65 17.51 -5.79
N GLU A 268 -2.60 17.30 -4.87
CA GLU A 268 -3.84 18.07 -4.76
C GLU A 268 -3.76 19.21 -3.72
N GLY A 269 -2.59 19.45 -3.12
CA GLY A 269 -2.38 20.47 -2.11
C GLY A 269 -1.24 21.44 -2.43
N PRO A 270 -1.18 22.61 -1.76
CA PRO A 270 -0.04 23.52 -1.88
C PRO A 270 1.23 22.78 -1.44
N VAL A 271 2.28 22.87 -2.26
CA VAL A 271 3.63 22.48 -1.82
C VAL A 271 4.07 23.53 -0.84
N LEU A 272 4.40 23.12 0.40
CA LEU A 272 5.08 24.02 1.33
C LEU A 272 6.37 24.47 0.68
N ASP A 273 6.52 25.78 0.54
CA ASP A 273 7.78 26.34 0.06
C ASP A 273 8.81 26.41 1.20
N GLU A 274 10.04 26.82 0.89
CA GLU A 274 11.09 26.94 1.90
C GLU A 274 10.72 27.94 3.01
N ASN A 275 9.92 28.97 2.72
CA ASN A 275 9.51 29.97 3.71
C ASN A 275 8.45 29.39 4.66
N ASP A 276 7.50 28.62 4.14
CA ASP A 276 6.51 27.92 4.94
C ASP A 276 7.18 26.93 5.91
N LEU A 277 8.22 26.24 5.43
CA LEU A 277 9.00 25.32 6.26
C LEU A 277 9.79 26.06 7.36
N GLN A 278 10.34 27.24 7.07
CA GLN A 278 11.02 28.07 8.07
C GLN A 278 10.05 28.62 9.12
N ALA A 279 8.86 29.06 8.69
CA ALA A 279 7.82 29.58 9.60
C ALA A 279 7.28 28.50 10.55
N ALA A 280 7.32 27.22 10.14
CA ALA A 280 6.90 26.09 10.96
C ALA A 280 7.97 25.60 11.96
N GLN A 281 9.19 26.15 11.93
CA GLN A 281 10.26 25.71 12.83
C GLN A 281 10.00 26.14 14.29
N PRO A 282 10.44 25.34 15.28
CA PRO A 282 10.37 25.74 16.68
C PRO A 282 11.20 26.99 16.99
N GLU A 283 10.69 27.85 17.89
CA GLU A 283 11.35 29.09 18.34
C GLU A 283 12.82 28.88 18.77
N TYR A 284 13.10 27.78 19.47
CA TYR A 284 14.44 27.45 19.95
C TYR A 284 15.42 27.17 18.80
N LEU A 285 14.95 26.55 17.72
CA LEU A 285 15.81 26.16 16.60
C LEU A 285 16.18 27.38 15.77
N ILE A 286 15.20 28.27 15.54
CA ILE A 286 15.43 29.57 14.91
C ILE A 286 16.43 30.39 15.73
N ALA A 287 16.30 30.41 17.07
CA ALA A 287 17.23 31.12 17.94
C ALA A 287 18.66 30.54 17.86
N LEU A 288 18.82 29.22 17.88
CA LEU A 288 20.13 28.57 17.72
C LEU A 288 20.77 28.88 16.36
N GLN A 289 20.00 28.78 15.27
CA GLN A 289 20.48 29.08 13.92
C GLN A 289 20.92 30.53 13.75
N ASN A 290 20.29 31.47 14.45
CA ASN A 290 20.64 32.90 14.42
C ASN A 290 21.79 33.30 15.35
N SER A 291 22.35 32.37 16.14
CA SER A 291 23.47 32.67 17.03
C SER A 291 24.78 32.86 16.25
N ASN A 292 25.65 33.76 16.72
CA ASN A 292 26.86 34.15 16.00
C ASN A 292 28.08 33.31 16.37
N ASN A 293 28.04 32.65 17.53
CA ASN A 293 29.14 31.84 18.04
C ASN A 293 28.62 30.73 18.96
N GLN A 294 29.48 29.74 19.21
CA GLN A 294 29.14 28.57 20.02
C GLN A 294 28.73 28.93 21.46
N GLN A 295 29.36 29.93 22.08
CA GLN A 295 29.05 30.33 23.46
C GLN A 295 27.65 30.96 23.54
N GLU A 296 27.28 31.80 22.58
CA GLU A 296 25.94 32.36 22.46
C GLU A 296 24.90 31.26 22.25
N ALA A 297 25.19 30.29 21.37
CA ALA A 297 24.32 29.13 21.17
C ALA A 297 24.12 28.32 22.46
N GLN A 298 25.16 28.14 23.28
CA GLN A 298 25.06 27.44 24.57
C GLN A 298 24.14 28.17 25.55
N VAL A 299 24.26 29.50 25.64
CA VAL A 299 23.36 30.32 26.46
C VAL A 299 21.91 30.20 25.99
N ILE A 300 21.67 30.19 24.68
CA ILE A 300 20.35 29.99 24.09
C ILE A 300 19.80 28.60 24.42
N PHE A 301 20.64 27.57 24.29
CA PHE A 301 20.26 26.20 24.67
C PHE A 301 19.82 26.13 26.13
N ASP A 302 20.61 26.69 27.06
CA ASP A 302 20.31 26.67 28.49
C ASP A 302 19.01 27.42 28.82
N GLN A 303 18.74 28.54 28.14
CA GLN A 303 17.49 29.29 28.27
C GLN A 303 16.27 28.45 27.90
N TYR A 304 16.35 27.70 26.79
CA TYR A 304 15.22 26.90 26.30
C TYR A 304 15.12 25.52 26.96
N GLN A 305 16.19 25.01 27.55
CA GLN A 305 16.25 23.68 28.16
C GLN A 305 15.19 23.51 29.26
N SER A 306 14.89 24.56 30.03
CA SER A 306 13.88 24.49 31.09
C SER A 306 12.47 24.26 30.52
N ARG A 307 12.12 24.96 29.43
CA ARG A 307 10.81 24.89 28.78
C ARG A 307 10.62 23.59 27.98
N TYR A 308 11.68 23.08 27.37
CA TYR A 308 11.64 21.91 26.49
C TYR A 308 12.30 20.67 27.10
N SER A 309 12.43 20.62 28.43
CA SER A 309 13.15 19.56 29.17
C SER A 309 12.62 18.14 28.92
N ALA A 310 11.34 17.99 28.61
CA ALA A 310 10.70 16.71 28.33
C ALA A 310 10.66 16.37 26.83
N SER A 311 11.12 17.25 25.94
CA SER A 311 11.04 17.08 24.49
C SER A 311 12.30 16.39 23.96
N PRO A 312 12.22 15.15 23.45
CA PRO A 312 13.38 14.49 22.85
C PRO A 312 13.82 15.16 21.55
N TYR A 313 12.88 15.76 20.82
CA TYR A 313 13.14 16.47 19.56
C TYR A 313 14.04 17.69 19.78
N PHE A 314 13.79 18.46 20.84
CA PHE A 314 14.64 19.59 21.23
C PHE A 314 16.11 19.16 21.40
N TYR A 315 16.35 18.03 22.07
CA TYR A 315 17.70 17.52 22.29
C TYR A 315 18.34 16.94 21.02
N LEU A 316 17.56 16.34 20.12
CA LEU A 316 18.07 15.88 18.81
C LEU A 316 18.45 17.06 17.90
N ASP A 317 17.61 18.08 17.85
CA ASP A 317 17.86 19.28 17.05
C ASP A 317 19.07 20.06 17.57
N ALA A 318 19.16 20.25 18.90
CA ALA A 318 20.32 20.85 19.53
C ALA A 318 21.59 20.01 19.29
N TYR A 319 21.52 18.68 19.43
CA TYR A 319 22.64 17.79 19.13
C TYR A 319 23.16 18.00 17.71
N ARG A 320 22.28 17.96 16.70
CA ARG A 320 22.69 18.16 15.29
C ARG A 320 23.33 19.53 15.11
N TYR A 321 22.67 20.58 15.61
CA TYR A 321 23.20 21.94 15.53
C TYR A 321 24.61 22.06 16.09
N PHE A 322 24.88 21.58 17.32
CA PHE A 322 26.20 21.69 17.93
C PHE A 322 27.23 20.71 17.33
N TYR A 323 26.81 19.56 16.82
CA TYR A 323 27.73 18.59 16.24
C TYR A 323 28.35 19.09 14.93
N ASP A 324 27.58 19.85 14.15
CA ASP A 324 28.03 20.43 12.89
C ASP A 324 28.95 21.66 13.09
N GLN A 325 28.97 22.25 14.28
CA GLN A 325 29.87 23.35 14.64
C GLN A 325 31.29 22.85 14.94
N GLU A 326 32.29 23.60 14.49
CA GLU A 326 33.70 23.32 14.80
C GLU A 326 33.93 23.41 16.32
N GLY A 327 34.48 22.36 16.93
CA GLY A 327 34.67 22.28 18.39
C GLY A 327 33.40 21.99 19.20
N GLY A 328 32.23 21.84 18.57
CA GLY A 328 30.94 21.62 19.24
C GLY A 328 30.60 20.16 19.54
N ARG A 329 31.30 19.19 18.92
CA ARG A 329 30.98 17.76 19.03
C ARG A 329 30.95 17.21 20.46
N GLY A 330 31.90 17.61 21.31
CA GLY A 330 31.94 17.16 22.71
C GLY A 330 30.69 17.63 23.48
N PHE A 331 30.32 18.89 23.30
CA PHE A 331 29.11 19.45 23.90
C PHE A 331 27.83 18.78 23.36
N ALA A 332 27.78 18.51 22.05
CA ALA A 332 26.68 17.76 21.45
C ALA A 332 26.51 16.38 22.09
N ASP A 333 27.58 15.59 22.19
CA ASP A 333 27.52 14.26 22.83
C ASP A 333 27.09 14.34 24.31
N ASP A 334 27.50 15.37 25.03
CA ASP A 334 27.10 15.58 26.43
C ASP A 334 25.60 15.94 26.55
N ILE A 335 25.02 16.67 25.59
CA ILE A 335 23.57 16.93 25.54
C ILE A 335 22.80 15.61 25.54
N LEU A 336 23.11 14.70 24.61
CA LEU A 336 22.41 13.42 24.53
C LEU A 336 22.70 12.50 25.72
N ARG A 337 23.93 12.51 26.24
CA ARG A 337 24.30 11.72 27.42
C ARG A 337 23.51 12.17 28.66
N SER A 338 23.29 13.48 28.81
CA SER A 338 22.57 14.06 29.96
C SER A 338 21.08 13.74 29.98
N ARG A 339 20.53 13.25 28.87
CA ARG A 339 19.10 12.96 28.67
C ARG A 339 18.85 11.61 28.01
N LYS A 340 19.76 10.65 28.21
CA LYS A 340 19.71 9.32 27.59
C LYS A 340 18.41 8.58 27.90
N GLU A 341 17.84 8.81 29.08
CA GLU A 341 16.58 8.25 29.54
C GLU A 341 15.40 8.55 28.61
N LEU A 342 15.40 9.70 27.91
CA LEU A 342 14.33 10.06 26.98
C LEU A 342 14.29 9.17 25.72
N PHE A 343 15.39 8.51 25.41
CA PHE A 343 15.56 7.73 24.18
C PHE A 343 15.48 6.22 24.43
N THR A 344 15.98 5.74 25.57
CA THR A 344 16.35 4.33 25.79
C THR A 344 15.21 3.32 25.56
N GLU A 345 13.96 3.69 25.83
CA GLU A 345 12.80 2.80 25.69
C GLU A 345 11.97 3.10 24.42
N ASN A 346 12.36 4.09 23.62
CA ASN A 346 11.61 4.51 22.45
C ASN A 346 12.36 4.18 21.16
N ALA A 347 11.96 3.08 20.53
CA ALA A 347 12.57 2.61 19.29
C ALA A 347 12.51 3.61 18.11
N VAL A 348 11.51 4.50 18.06
CA VAL A 348 11.42 5.54 17.01
C VAL A 348 12.50 6.59 17.23
N LEU A 349 12.67 7.04 18.46
CA LEU A 349 13.70 8.03 18.82
C LEU A 349 15.11 7.46 18.71
N LEU A 350 15.33 6.21 19.14
CA LEU A 350 16.59 5.52 18.92
C LEU A 350 16.90 5.39 17.44
N LYS A 351 15.89 5.12 16.60
CA LYS A 351 16.08 5.04 15.14
C LYS A 351 16.44 6.39 14.53
N ALA A 352 15.78 7.47 14.96
CA ALA A 352 16.16 8.82 14.54
C ALA A 352 17.63 9.12 14.91
N LEU A 353 18.03 8.81 16.14
CA LEU A 353 19.41 8.98 16.59
C LEU A 353 20.40 8.09 15.80
N ALA A 354 20.04 6.84 15.51
CA ALA A 354 20.88 5.92 14.76
C ALA A 354 21.16 6.42 13.35
N PHE A 355 20.16 7.00 12.67
CA PHE A 355 20.34 7.62 11.36
C PHE A 355 21.24 8.86 11.43
N ILE A 356 21.07 9.70 12.45
CA ILE A 356 21.98 10.85 12.65
C ILE A 356 23.42 10.36 12.82
N TYR A 357 23.66 9.34 13.64
CA TYR A 357 25.00 8.74 13.80
C TYR A 357 25.53 8.13 12.49
N GLN A 358 24.65 7.53 11.69
CA GLN A 358 25.01 6.94 10.40
C GLN A 358 25.45 8.01 9.40
N GLU A 359 24.72 9.12 9.30
CA GLU A 359 25.10 10.29 8.49
C GLU A 359 26.46 10.86 8.90
N GLN A 360 26.75 10.84 10.21
CA GLN A 360 28.01 11.31 10.79
C GLN A 360 29.16 10.29 10.64
N GLY A 361 28.92 9.12 10.02
CA GLY A 361 29.92 8.05 9.86
C GLY A 361 30.24 7.27 11.15
N ARG A 362 29.43 7.42 12.20
CA ARG A 362 29.62 6.77 13.51
C ARG A 362 29.04 5.36 13.52
N TYR A 363 29.51 4.52 12.60
CA TYR A 363 28.91 3.21 12.33
C TYR A 363 28.92 2.23 13.51
N LYS A 364 29.87 2.38 14.45
CA LYS A 364 29.92 1.55 15.66
C LYS A 364 28.75 1.87 16.59
N GLU A 365 28.52 3.15 16.86
CA GLU A 365 27.42 3.62 17.68
C GLU A 365 26.07 3.38 17.00
N THR A 366 25.97 3.61 15.69
CA THR A 366 24.79 3.24 14.88
C THR A 366 24.44 1.76 15.04
N LEU A 367 25.43 0.86 14.97
CA LEU A 367 25.21 -0.57 15.14
C LEU A 367 24.67 -0.92 16.53
N GLU A 368 25.18 -0.31 17.61
CA GLU A 368 24.66 -0.58 18.96
C GLU A 368 23.20 -0.10 19.10
N LEU A 369 22.88 1.09 18.59
CA LEU A 369 21.49 1.59 18.61
C LEU A 369 20.54 0.68 17.82
N PHE A 370 20.94 0.17 16.66
CA PHE A 370 20.11 -0.77 15.90
C PHE A 370 19.94 -2.14 16.58
N LYS A 371 20.88 -2.57 17.42
CA LYS A 371 20.64 -3.75 18.28
C LYS A 371 19.62 -3.45 19.37
N ASP A 372 19.68 -2.28 19.99
CA ASP A 372 18.71 -1.87 21.00
C ASP A 372 17.30 -1.77 20.39
N ILE A 373 17.19 -1.16 19.20
CA ILE A 373 15.93 -1.10 18.43
C ILE A 373 15.42 -2.50 18.09
N PHE A 374 16.32 -3.41 17.69
CA PHE A 374 15.95 -4.79 17.40
C PHE A 374 15.40 -5.53 18.63
N ILE A 375 15.97 -5.29 19.82
CA ILE A 375 15.49 -5.85 21.08
C ILE A 375 14.10 -5.29 21.42
N LEU A 376 13.89 -3.99 21.21
CA LEU A 376 12.59 -3.33 21.46
C LEU A 376 11.51 -3.75 20.46
N ARG A 377 11.89 -4.10 19.21
CA ARG A 377 10.96 -4.42 18.12
C ARG A 377 11.36 -5.72 17.39
N PRO A 378 11.34 -6.88 18.06
CA PRO A 378 11.85 -8.14 17.52
C PRO A 378 10.95 -8.76 16.42
N HIS A 379 9.72 -8.27 16.26
CA HIS A 379 8.76 -8.71 15.26
C HIS A 379 8.56 -7.72 14.11
N TYR A 380 9.28 -6.58 14.14
CA TYR A 380 9.17 -5.58 13.09
C TYR A 380 10.22 -5.83 12.00
N SER A 381 9.76 -6.11 10.79
CA SER A 381 10.60 -6.47 9.64
C SER A 381 11.69 -5.44 9.34
N GLN A 382 11.33 -4.15 9.44
CA GLN A 382 12.28 -3.07 9.20
C GLN A 382 13.43 -3.07 10.22
N SER A 383 13.22 -3.53 11.47
CA SER A 383 14.30 -3.64 12.46
C SER A 383 15.40 -4.61 12.00
N TYR A 384 15.03 -5.71 11.32
CA TYR A 384 16.01 -6.65 10.75
C TYR A 384 16.78 -6.01 9.60
N MET A 385 16.06 -5.33 8.71
CA MET A 385 16.67 -4.63 7.57
C MET A 385 17.66 -3.56 8.04
N ASP A 386 17.24 -2.72 8.98
CA ASP A 386 18.07 -1.65 9.52
C ASP A 386 19.31 -2.22 10.24
N LEU A 387 19.15 -3.26 11.04
CA LEU A 387 20.26 -3.93 11.73
C LEU A 387 21.24 -4.60 10.75
N ALA A 388 20.74 -5.20 9.67
CA ALA A 388 21.59 -5.79 8.63
C ALA A 388 22.41 -4.71 7.90
N VAL A 389 21.80 -3.57 7.57
CA VAL A 389 22.48 -2.40 7.01
C VAL A 389 23.54 -1.90 7.98
N ALA A 390 23.23 -1.77 9.27
CA ALA A 390 24.19 -1.33 10.27
C ALA A 390 25.39 -2.28 10.42
N TYR A 391 25.18 -3.60 10.34
CA TYR A 391 26.28 -4.57 10.30
C TYR A 391 27.16 -4.41 9.07
N ARG A 392 26.56 -4.16 7.90
CA ARG A 392 27.31 -3.92 6.66
C ARG A 392 28.16 -2.66 6.79
N ASP A 393 27.58 -1.57 7.25
CA ASP A 393 28.26 -0.28 7.35
C ASP A 393 29.36 -0.31 8.43
N ALA A 394 29.22 -1.16 9.44
CA ALA A 394 30.26 -1.46 10.44
C ALA A 394 31.29 -2.53 10.00
N ASP A 395 31.39 -2.81 8.69
CA ASP A 395 32.33 -3.76 8.06
C ASP A 395 32.19 -5.21 8.57
N LYS A 396 30.94 -5.67 8.77
CA LYS A 396 30.60 -7.04 9.23
C LYS A 396 29.64 -7.74 8.26
N PRO A 397 30.02 -7.96 6.99
CA PRO A 397 29.13 -8.45 5.93
C PRO A 397 28.54 -9.84 6.20
N ALA A 398 29.31 -10.74 6.85
CA ALA A 398 28.82 -12.08 7.20
C ALA A 398 27.64 -12.03 8.20
N ARG A 399 27.68 -11.08 9.15
CA ARG A 399 26.57 -10.89 10.10
C ARG A 399 25.38 -10.23 9.41
N ALA A 400 25.62 -9.27 8.53
CA ALA A 400 24.57 -8.64 7.73
C ALA A 400 23.78 -9.69 6.92
N ALA A 401 24.48 -10.56 6.18
CA ALA A 401 23.88 -11.66 5.43
C ALA A 401 23.07 -12.61 6.34
N GLY A 402 23.59 -12.92 7.53
CA GLY A 402 22.87 -13.73 8.52
C GLY A 402 21.58 -13.10 9.04
N ILE A 403 21.52 -11.78 9.18
CA ILE A 403 20.29 -11.07 9.55
C ILE A 403 19.31 -11.03 8.37
N TYR A 404 19.79 -10.74 7.15
CA TYR A 404 18.96 -10.77 5.94
C TYR A 404 18.35 -12.15 5.66
N ALA A 405 18.99 -13.25 6.07
CA ALA A 405 18.46 -14.59 5.86
C ALA A 405 17.39 -15.02 6.88
N ARG A 406 17.21 -14.27 7.98
CA ARG A 406 16.26 -14.60 9.06
C ARG A 406 14.86 -14.02 8.83
N TYR A 407 14.70 -13.15 7.85
CA TYR A 407 13.43 -12.56 7.41
C TYR A 407 13.35 -12.69 5.89
#